data_AF-A0A6N6WLZ4-F1
#
_entry.id   AF-A0A6N6WLZ4-F1
#
_cell.length_a   1.000
_cell.length_b   1.000
_cell.length_c   1.000
_cell.angle_alpha   90.00
_cell.angle_beta   90.00
_cell.angle_gamma   90.00
#
_symmetry.space_group_name_H-M   'P 1'
#
loop_
_entity.id
_entity.type
_entity.pdbx_description
1 polymer ?
#
loop_
_entity_poly.entity_id
_entity_poly.type
_entity_poly.pdbx_seq_one_letter_code
_entity_poly.pdbx_strand_id
1 'polypeptide(L)'
;MFVRIKYRCIIQIVEVQGSAGPDVFHEFNFLISYMNSLPQTIEPELIVRGSRFAMPALGIIFLIIAGSYIVFAQSNPFMSFGDVFMVFLAPLAALVSMNFTTRAVFYVDQCKVGRTTILYENIAFVNRGRFLLVIRYNRPNEARTSPRRAALSFYEMRRHEQEKCLDILHSRLTEKAVLNSRF
;
A
#
# COMPACT_ATOMS: atom_id res chain seq x y z
N MET A 1 -25.07 -16.56 10.12
CA MET A 1 -24.54 -15.33 9.46
C MET A 1 -24.11 -14.38 10.57
N PHE A 2 -22.85 -13.92 10.51
CA PHE A 2 -22.09 -13.20 11.54
C PHE A 2 -21.73 -13.95 12.84
N VAL A 3 -20.46 -14.37 12.93
CA VAL A 3 -19.76 -14.54 14.21
C VAL A 3 -18.45 -13.75 14.13
N ARG A 4 -18.38 -12.67 14.91
CA ARG A 4 -17.15 -11.95 15.24
C ARG A 4 -16.23 -12.88 16.02
N ILE A 5 -15.06 -13.23 15.48
CA ILE A 5 -14.00 -13.83 16.29
C ILE A 5 -13.01 -12.72 16.64
N LYS A 6 -13.16 -12.28 17.89
CA LYS A 6 -12.30 -11.36 18.63
C LYS A 6 -11.09 -12.17 19.09
N TYR A 7 -9.95 -12.05 18.43
CA TYR A 7 -8.72 -12.70 18.91
C TYR A 7 -8.19 -11.94 20.13
N ARG A 8 -8.66 -12.39 21.28
CA ARG A 8 -8.06 -12.18 22.59
C ARG A 8 -7.39 -13.53 22.91
N CYS A 9 -6.08 -13.65 22.67
CA CYS A 9 -5.31 -14.83 23.07
C CYS A 9 -4.18 -14.31 23.96
N ILE A 10 -4.45 -14.11 25.25
CA ILE A 10 -4.21 -15.10 26.32
C ILE A 10 -2.72 -15.40 26.40
N ILE A 11 -2.04 -14.57 27.19
CA ILE A 11 -0.76 -14.91 27.83
C ILE A 11 -1.11 -16.02 28.83
N GLN A 12 -0.85 -17.26 28.45
CA GLN A 12 -0.81 -18.38 29.39
C GLN A 12 0.64 -18.49 29.89
N ILE A 13 0.90 -17.88 31.05
CA ILE A 13 2.07 -18.22 31.86
C ILE A 13 1.73 -19.58 32.47
N VAL A 14 2.24 -20.65 31.86
CA VAL A 14 2.19 -21.99 32.44
C VAL A 14 3.43 -22.10 33.33
N GLU A 15 3.19 -21.83 34.61
CA GLU A 15 4.07 -22.22 35.72
C GLU A 15 4.07 -23.75 35.79
N VAL A 16 5.15 -24.39 35.33
CA VAL A 16 5.40 -25.82 35.54
C VAL A 16 6.68 -25.95 36.34
N GLN A 17 6.49 -26.06 37.66
CA GLN A 17 7.40 -26.77 38.55
C GLN A 17 7.46 -28.25 38.10
N GLY A 18 8.67 -28.76 37.84
CA GLY A 18 8.94 -30.19 37.91
C GLY A 18 9.71 -30.80 36.72
N SER A 19 10.91 -31.28 37.05
CA SER A 19 11.64 -32.37 36.38
C SER A 19 12.07 -32.17 34.92
N ALA A 20 13.26 -31.59 34.73
CA ALA A 20 13.97 -31.53 33.47
C ALA A 20 14.36 -32.93 32.95
N GLY A 21 13.68 -33.38 31.88
CA GLY A 21 14.15 -34.42 30.97
C GLY A 21 14.79 -33.79 29.73
N PRO A 22 15.83 -34.41 29.14
CA PRO A 22 16.60 -33.84 28.01
C PRO A 22 15.80 -33.65 26.72
N ASP A 23 14.60 -34.24 26.61
CA ASP A 23 13.80 -34.21 25.38
C ASP A 23 13.03 -32.88 25.18
N VAL A 24 12.69 -32.18 26.28
CA VAL A 24 11.96 -30.89 26.23
C VAL A 24 12.84 -29.77 25.67
N PHE A 25 14.15 -29.86 25.84
CA PHE A 25 15.12 -28.88 25.34
C PHE A 25 15.22 -28.88 23.82
N HIS A 26 14.97 -30.03 23.18
CA HIS A 26 15.02 -30.17 21.73
C HIS A 26 13.78 -29.58 21.05
N GLU A 27 12.59 -29.76 21.62
CA GLU A 27 11.35 -29.11 21.14
C GLU A 27 11.40 -27.59 21.33
N PHE A 28 11.93 -27.09 22.44
CA PHE A 28 12.10 -25.65 22.66
C PHE A 28 13.05 -25.02 21.65
N ASN A 29 14.18 -25.66 21.35
CA ASN A 29 15.10 -25.18 20.31
C ASN A 29 14.48 -25.23 18.91
N PHE A 30 13.63 -26.23 18.62
CA PHE A 30 12.90 -26.30 17.35
C PHE A 30 11.81 -25.21 17.25
N LEU A 31 11.09 -24.93 18.33
CA LEU A 31 10.12 -23.83 18.42
C LEU A 31 10.78 -22.45 18.33
N ILE A 32 11.95 -22.25 18.94
CA ILE A 32 12.74 -21.02 18.82
C ILE A 32 13.27 -20.87 17.39
N SER A 33 13.76 -21.94 16.77
CA SER A 33 14.19 -21.94 15.37
C SER A 33 13.01 -21.67 14.42
N TYR A 34 11.83 -22.22 14.72
CA TYR A 34 10.60 -21.96 13.96
C TYR A 34 10.06 -20.54 14.18
N MET A 35 10.12 -19.99 15.40
CA MET A 35 9.77 -18.60 15.68
C MET A 35 10.75 -17.60 15.05
N ASN A 36 12.02 -17.97 14.90
CA ASN A 36 13.00 -17.19 14.13
C ASN A 36 12.83 -17.35 12.61
N SER A 37 12.09 -18.38 12.16
CA SER A 37 11.72 -18.61 10.77
C SER A 37 10.37 -18.01 10.37
N LEU A 38 9.64 -17.42 11.34
CA LEU A 38 8.55 -16.51 10.99
C LEU A 38 9.18 -15.43 10.10
N PRO A 39 8.68 -15.20 8.88
CA PRO A 39 9.22 -14.17 8.02
C PRO A 39 9.21 -12.91 8.87
N GLN A 40 10.41 -12.39 9.16
CA GLN A 40 10.58 -11.13 9.84
C GLN A 40 9.53 -10.21 9.24
N THR A 41 8.77 -9.52 10.09
CA THR A 41 7.94 -8.42 9.63
C THR A 41 8.90 -7.41 8.99
N ILE A 42 9.22 -7.62 7.70
CA ILE A 42 10.13 -6.81 6.92
C ILE A 42 9.44 -5.45 6.89
N GLU A 43 9.95 -4.53 7.70
CA GLU A 43 9.43 -3.18 7.72
C GLU A 43 9.51 -2.65 6.28
N PRO A 44 8.42 -2.09 5.76
CA PRO A 44 8.41 -1.59 4.40
C PRO A 44 9.37 -0.40 4.27
N GLU A 45 10.37 -0.50 3.40
CA GLU A 45 11.36 0.57 3.15
C GLU A 45 10.70 1.86 2.61
N LEU A 46 9.63 1.69 1.85
CA LEU A 46 8.81 2.77 1.33
C LEU A 46 7.35 2.34 1.20
N ILE A 47 6.46 3.09 1.86
CA ILE A 47 5.02 2.97 1.69
C ILE A 47 4.55 4.21 0.93
N VAL A 48 4.06 4.00 -0.30
CA VAL A 48 3.48 5.06 -1.12
C VAL A 48 1.99 5.13 -0.84
N ARG A 49 1.55 6.20 -0.18
CA ARG A 49 0.14 6.43 0.19
C ARG A 49 -0.40 7.71 -0.42
N GLY A 50 -1.65 7.63 -0.86
CA GLY A 50 -2.42 8.79 -1.26
C GLY A 50 -2.07 9.35 -2.63
N SER A 51 -2.79 10.41 -2.99
CA SER A 51 -2.58 11.18 -4.21
C SER A 51 -2.23 12.60 -3.83
N ARG A 52 -1.20 13.18 -4.44
CA ARG A 52 -0.85 14.60 -4.25
C ARG A 52 -1.98 15.55 -4.63
N PHE A 53 -2.96 15.08 -5.42
CA PHE A 53 -4.10 15.87 -5.89
C PHE A 53 -5.29 15.84 -4.95
N ALA A 54 -5.37 14.86 -4.05
CA ALA A 54 -6.55 14.69 -3.21
C ALA A 54 -6.67 15.79 -2.14
N MET A 55 -5.57 16.29 -1.58
CA MET A 55 -5.58 17.46 -0.67
C MET A 55 -6.03 18.76 -1.38
N PRO A 56 -5.42 19.15 -2.52
CA PRO A 56 -5.91 20.31 -3.28
C PRO A 56 -7.36 20.17 -3.74
N ALA A 57 -7.76 18.99 -4.21
CA ALA A 57 -9.12 18.75 -4.65
C ALA A 57 -10.14 18.84 -3.51
N LEU A 58 -9.79 18.40 -2.29
CA LEU A 58 -10.61 18.63 -1.10
C LEU A 58 -10.83 20.13 -0.86
N GLY A 59 -9.76 20.94 -0.93
CA GLY A 59 -9.87 22.40 -0.78
C GLY A 59 -10.80 23.03 -1.81
N ILE A 60 -10.69 22.64 -3.09
CA ILE A 60 -11.57 23.12 -4.16
C ILE A 60 -13.02 22.73 -3.89
N ILE A 61 -13.28 21.49 -3.46
CA ILE A 61 -14.64 21.02 -3.16
C ILE A 61 -15.24 21.82 -2.00
N PHE A 62 -14.47 22.14 -0.95
CA PHE A 62 -14.97 22.99 0.14
C PHE A 62 -15.33 24.39 -0.34
N LEU A 63 -14.56 24.98 -1.25
CA LEU A 63 -14.90 26.27 -1.87
C LEU A 63 -16.18 26.19 -2.70
N ILE A 64 -16.38 25.08 -3.45
CA ILE A 64 -17.61 24.83 -4.20
C ILE A 64 -18.80 24.70 -3.26
N ILE A 65 -18.68 23.96 -2.16
CA ILE A 65 -19.74 23.80 -1.15
C ILE A 65 -20.11 25.16 -0.56
N ALA A 66 -19.12 25.97 -0.16
CA ALA A 66 -19.34 27.30 0.39
C ALA A 66 -20.02 28.24 -0.62
N GLY A 67 -19.54 28.27 -1.87
CA GLY A 67 -20.15 29.07 -2.93
C GLY A 67 -21.57 28.64 -3.24
N SER A 68 -21.82 27.33 -3.30
CA SER A 68 -23.15 26.76 -3.52
C SER A 68 -24.10 27.19 -2.40
N TYR A 69 -23.67 27.08 -1.14
CA TYR A 69 -24.46 27.51 0.01
C TYR A 69 -24.83 28.99 -0.06
N ILE A 70 -23.88 29.88 -0.39
CA ILE A 70 -24.15 31.33 -0.50
C ILE A 70 -25.21 31.60 -1.58
N VAL A 71 -25.10 30.95 -2.74
CA VAL A 71 -26.07 31.12 -3.85
C VAL A 71 -27.44 30.59 -3.46
N PHE A 72 -27.52 29.40 -2.86
CA PHE A 72 -28.81 28.81 -2.48
C PHE A 72 -29.47 29.53 -1.31
N ALA A 73 -28.71 30.02 -0.33
CA ALA A 73 -29.23 30.79 0.79
C ALA A 73 -29.87 32.12 0.35
N GLN A 74 -29.40 32.73 -0.75
CA GLN A 74 -30.06 33.90 -1.34
C GLN A 74 -31.46 33.58 -1.90
N SER A 75 -31.62 32.38 -2.46
CA SER A 75 -32.91 31.93 -3.02
C SER A 75 -33.86 31.34 -1.98
N ASN A 76 -33.32 30.73 -0.92
CA ASN A 76 -34.08 30.02 0.12
C ASN A 76 -33.46 30.26 1.51
N PRO A 77 -33.98 31.21 2.30
CA PRO A 77 -33.40 31.59 3.58
C PRO A 77 -33.52 30.52 4.69
N PHE A 78 -34.34 29.49 4.48
CA PHE A 78 -34.49 28.36 5.41
C PHE A 78 -33.55 27.18 5.09
N MET A 79 -32.79 27.23 4.00
CA MET A 79 -31.88 26.15 3.63
C MET A 79 -30.67 26.14 4.56
N SER A 80 -30.41 25.00 5.19
CA SER A 80 -29.26 24.82 6.07
C SER A 80 -28.01 24.48 5.27
N PHE A 81 -26.85 24.87 5.77
CA PHE A 81 -25.57 24.40 5.23
C PHE A 81 -25.49 22.87 5.18
N GLY A 82 -26.13 22.19 6.13
CA GLY A 82 -26.22 20.74 6.18
C GLY A 82 -26.90 20.13 4.95
N ASP A 83 -27.92 20.79 4.39
CA ASP A 83 -28.65 20.29 3.23
C ASP A 83 -27.75 20.28 1.98
N VAL A 84 -26.96 21.34 1.80
CA VAL A 84 -25.97 21.44 0.72
C VAL A 84 -24.84 20.44 0.95
N PHE A 85 -24.31 20.35 2.17
CA PHE A 85 -23.21 19.45 2.50
C PHE A 85 -23.55 17.97 2.24
N MET A 86 -24.79 17.55 2.53
CA MET A 86 -25.24 16.17 2.31
C MET A 86 -25.12 15.73 0.85
N VAL A 87 -25.31 16.64 -0.12
CA VAL A 87 -25.13 16.35 -1.55
C VAL A 87 -23.67 16.00 -1.87
N PHE A 88 -22.72 16.57 -1.12
CA PHE A 88 -21.28 16.36 -1.33
C PHE A 88 -20.68 15.29 -0.42
N LEU A 89 -21.46 14.66 0.47
CA LEU A 89 -20.94 13.69 1.43
C LEU A 89 -20.26 12.49 0.75
N ALA A 90 -20.90 11.91 -0.26
CA ALA A 90 -20.37 10.78 -1.01
C ALA A 90 -19.06 11.13 -1.76
N PRO A 91 -18.98 12.21 -2.57
CA PRO A 91 -17.71 12.58 -3.21
C PRO A 91 -16.62 12.99 -2.22
N LEU A 92 -16.96 13.61 -1.07
CA LEU A 92 -16.00 13.91 -0.01
C LEU A 92 -15.42 12.62 0.60
N ALA A 93 -16.29 11.66 0.95
CA ALA A 93 -15.85 10.37 1.48
C ALA A 93 -14.95 9.62 0.48
N ALA A 94 -15.28 9.67 -0.82
CA ALA A 94 -14.46 9.08 -1.88
C ALA A 94 -13.07 9.75 -1.96
N LEU A 95 -12.99 11.09 -1.94
CA LEU A 95 -11.71 11.81 -1.94
C LEU A 95 -10.86 11.49 -0.70
N VAL A 96 -11.47 11.46 0.48
CA VAL A 96 -10.78 11.10 1.72
C VAL A 96 -10.26 9.66 1.62
N SER A 97 -11.05 8.71 1.11
CA SER A 97 -10.59 7.33 0.92
C SER A 97 -9.42 7.24 -0.06
N MET A 98 -9.39 8.06 -1.12
CA MET A 98 -8.29 8.12 -2.08
C MET A 98 -7.00 8.64 -1.45
N ASN A 99 -7.08 9.49 -0.41
CA ASN A 99 -5.91 9.93 0.36
C ASN A 99 -5.28 8.80 1.19
N PHE A 100 -6.09 7.86 1.71
CA PHE A 100 -5.60 6.76 2.54
C PHE A 100 -5.29 5.48 1.76
N THR A 101 -5.68 5.41 0.50
CA THR A 101 -5.44 4.23 -0.33
C THR A 101 -3.93 4.04 -0.54
N THR A 102 -3.42 2.90 -0.11
CA THR A 102 -2.02 2.52 -0.32
C THR A 102 -1.84 2.07 -1.76
N ARG A 103 -0.94 2.71 -2.50
CA ARG A 103 -0.76 2.48 -3.94
C ARG A 103 0.39 1.55 -4.24
N ALA A 104 1.48 1.67 -3.50
CA ALA A 104 2.59 0.74 -3.57
C ALA A 104 3.28 0.60 -2.22
N VAL A 105 3.86 -0.57 -1.99
CA VAL A 105 4.70 -0.86 -0.83
C VAL A 105 5.95 -1.55 -1.33
N PHE A 106 7.11 -1.00 -1.02
CA PHE A 106 8.40 -1.57 -1.36
C PHE A 106 8.98 -2.22 -0.12
N TYR A 107 9.30 -3.50 -0.24
CA TYR A 107 10.05 -4.29 0.73
C TYR A 107 11.46 -4.51 0.19
N VAL A 108 12.32 -5.09 1.02
CA VAL A 108 13.71 -5.39 0.68
C VAL A 108 13.82 -6.31 -0.56
N ASP A 109 12.98 -7.35 -0.63
CA ASP A 109 13.08 -8.40 -1.66
C ASP A 109 11.99 -8.32 -2.73
N GLN A 110 10.93 -7.56 -2.46
CA GLN A 110 9.75 -7.49 -3.33
C GLN A 110 9.10 -6.11 -3.32
N CYS A 111 8.46 -5.76 -4.43
CA CYS A 111 7.60 -4.60 -4.53
C CYS A 111 6.14 -5.02 -4.70
N LYS A 112 5.24 -4.38 -3.97
CA LYS A 112 3.80 -4.57 -4.06
C LYS A 112 3.19 -3.33 -4.70
N VAL A 113 2.61 -3.48 -5.89
CA VAL A 113 1.92 -2.40 -6.62
C VAL A 113 0.44 -2.73 -6.64
N GLY A 114 -0.37 -1.95 -5.90
CA GLY A 114 -1.78 -2.24 -5.66
C GLY A 114 -1.99 -3.60 -4.99
N ARG A 115 -2.61 -4.54 -5.70
CA ARG A 115 -2.85 -5.92 -5.23
C ARG A 115 -1.77 -6.92 -5.69
N THR A 116 -0.85 -6.49 -6.55
CA THR A 116 0.13 -7.37 -7.18
C THR A 116 1.45 -7.32 -6.42
N THR A 117 1.97 -8.48 -6.03
CA THR A 117 3.32 -8.62 -5.46
C THR A 117 4.29 -9.08 -6.55
N ILE A 118 5.43 -8.41 -6.66
CA ILE A 118 6.45 -8.61 -7.70
C ILE A 118 7.81 -8.72 -7.01
N LEU A 119 8.51 -9.83 -7.23
CA LEU A 119 9.89 -10.01 -6.79
C LEU A 119 10.84 -9.25 -7.73
N TYR A 120 11.86 -8.58 -7.19
CA TYR A 120 12.77 -7.78 -8.02
C TYR A 120 13.51 -8.61 -9.08
N GLU A 121 13.88 -9.84 -8.74
CA GLU A 121 14.53 -10.80 -9.65
C GLU A 121 13.71 -11.10 -10.91
N ASN A 122 12.39 -11.03 -10.79
CA ASN A 122 11.44 -11.33 -11.85
C ASN A 122 11.10 -10.11 -12.73
N ILE A 123 11.64 -8.94 -12.40
CA ILE A 123 11.43 -7.74 -13.21
C ILE A 123 12.25 -7.86 -14.49
N ALA A 124 11.56 -7.83 -15.63
CA ALA A 124 12.20 -7.90 -16.94
C ALA A 124 12.72 -6.53 -17.38
N PHE A 125 11.94 -5.47 -17.16
CA PHE A 125 12.36 -4.08 -17.35
C PHE A 125 11.37 -3.10 -16.73
N VAL A 126 11.83 -1.86 -16.56
CA VAL A 126 11.05 -0.74 -16.04
C VAL A 126 11.03 0.38 -17.08
N ASN A 127 9.85 0.93 -17.36
CA ASN A 127 9.69 2.08 -18.25
C ASN A 127 9.00 3.22 -17.50
N ARG A 128 9.71 4.32 -17.32
CA ARG A 128 9.19 5.56 -16.75
C ARG A 128 8.56 6.42 -17.84
N GLY A 129 7.24 6.52 -17.82
CA GLY A 129 6.50 7.53 -18.57
C GLY A 129 6.35 8.83 -17.77
N ARG A 130 5.78 9.86 -18.40
CA ARG A 130 5.51 11.16 -17.76
C ARG A 130 4.51 11.06 -16.59
N PHE A 131 3.57 10.13 -16.68
CA PHE A 131 2.49 9.97 -15.70
C PHE A 131 2.52 8.65 -14.93
N LEU A 132 3.04 7.60 -15.56
CA LEU A 132 2.99 6.23 -15.07
C LEU A 132 4.39 5.62 -15.11
N LEU A 133 4.72 4.87 -14.07
CA LEU A 133 5.87 3.97 -14.05
C LEU A 133 5.35 2.56 -14.35
N VAL A 134 5.78 1.97 -15.46
CA VAL A 134 5.35 0.65 -15.90
C VAL A 134 6.45 -0.36 -15.58
N ILE A 135 6.15 -1.29 -14.68
CA ILE A 135 7.02 -2.40 -14.32
C ILE A 135 6.55 -3.63 -15.09
N ARG A 136 7.43 -4.19 -15.93
CA ARG A 136 7.15 -5.46 -16.62
C ARG A 136 7.85 -6.60 -15.90
N TYR A 137 7.12 -7.63 -15.53
CA TYR A 137 7.65 -8.76 -14.78
C TYR A 137 7.16 -10.10 -15.32
N ASN A 138 7.99 -11.12 -15.14
CA ASN A 138 7.67 -12.50 -15.48
C ASN A 138 7.14 -13.23 -14.25
N ARG A 139 6.12 -14.08 -14.40
CA ARG A 139 5.61 -14.87 -13.28
C ARG A 139 6.32 -16.23 -13.28
N PRO A 140 6.86 -16.69 -12.15
CA PRO A 140 7.66 -17.92 -12.10
C PRO A 140 6.90 -19.19 -12.52
N ASN A 141 5.56 -19.19 -12.40
CA ASN A 141 4.72 -20.34 -12.73
C ASN A 141 3.99 -20.26 -14.08
N GLU A 142 4.24 -19.23 -14.90
CA GLU A 142 3.63 -19.11 -16.23
C GLU A 142 4.69 -19.39 -17.30
N ALA A 143 4.70 -20.62 -17.82
CA ALA A 143 5.58 -21.02 -18.92
C ALA A 143 5.24 -20.19 -20.18
N ARG A 144 6.13 -19.26 -20.54
CA ARG A 144 6.16 -18.51 -21.81
C ARG A 144 4.98 -17.56 -22.12
N THR A 145 4.23 -17.11 -21.13
CA THR A 145 3.25 -16.04 -21.37
C THR A 145 3.93 -14.67 -21.33
N SER A 146 3.54 -13.75 -22.21
CA SER A 146 4.08 -12.39 -22.31
C SER A 146 4.25 -11.70 -20.95
N PRO A 147 5.30 -10.89 -20.73
CA PRO A 147 5.56 -10.23 -19.46
C PRO A 147 4.35 -9.40 -19.00
N ARG A 148 3.90 -9.61 -17.77
CA ARG A 148 2.78 -8.87 -17.16
C ARG A 148 3.22 -7.45 -16.83
N ARG A 149 2.25 -6.54 -16.79
CA ARG A 149 2.49 -5.11 -16.55
C ARG A 149 1.81 -4.69 -15.25
N ALA A 150 2.58 -4.08 -14.36
CA ALA A 150 2.06 -3.30 -13.25
C ALA A 150 2.33 -1.83 -13.52
N ALA A 151 1.29 -1.00 -13.45
CA ALA A 151 1.39 0.44 -13.63
C ALA A 151 1.24 1.12 -12.27
N LEU A 152 2.19 1.99 -11.95
CA LEU A 152 2.16 2.85 -10.77
C LEU A 152 1.95 4.29 -11.23
N SER A 153 0.99 4.99 -10.64
CA SER A 153 0.70 6.40 -10.94
C SER A 153 1.76 7.34 -10.40
N PHE A 154 2.90 7.38 -11.08
CA PHE A 154 4.10 8.11 -10.67
C PHE A 154 3.84 9.61 -10.49
N TYR A 155 3.03 10.22 -11.37
CA TYR A 155 2.69 11.65 -11.27
C TYR A 155 1.85 11.99 -10.04
N GLU A 156 1.10 11.04 -9.49
CA GLU A 156 0.30 11.27 -8.30
C GLU A 156 1.11 11.14 -7.00
N MET A 157 2.30 10.55 -7.06
CA MET A 157 3.21 10.41 -5.92
C MET A 157 3.89 11.74 -5.57
N ARG A 158 4.33 11.89 -4.31
CA ARG A 158 5.14 13.03 -3.91
C ARG A 158 6.53 12.91 -4.52
N ARG A 159 7.20 14.05 -4.78
CA ARG A 159 8.50 14.07 -5.47
C ARG A 159 9.59 13.27 -4.74
N HIS A 160 9.66 13.36 -3.42
CA HIS A 160 10.61 12.56 -2.62
C HIS A 160 10.29 11.06 -2.65
N GLU A 161 9.01 10.68 -2.73
CA GLU A 161 8.62 9.26 -2.86
C GLU A 161 8.94 8.74 -4.26
N GLN A 162 8.81 9.59 -5.29
CA GLN A 162 9.21 9.28 -6.66
C GLN A 162 10.71 9.00 -6.74
N GLU A 163 11.53 9.91 -6.20
CA GLU A 163 13.00 9.78 -6.18
C GLU A 163 13.41 8.51 -5.41
N LYS A 164 12.92 8.33 -4.18
CA LYS A 164 13.21 7.12 -3.38
C LYS A 164 12.75 5.83 -4.05
N CYS A 165 11.61 5.84 -4.74
CA CYS A 165 11.12 4.69 -5.50
C CYS A 165 12.05 4.33 -6.67
N LEU A 166 12.57 5.31 -7.39
CA LEU A 166 13.52 5.09 -8.49
C LEU A 166 14.86 4.58 -7.96
N ASP A 167 15.33 5.11 -6.83
CA ASP A 167 16.57 4.66 -6.21
C ASP A 167 16.49 3.19 -5.75
N ILE A 168 15.36 2.79 -5.14
CA ILE A 168 15.12 1.39 -4.76
C ILE A 168 15.09 0.50 -6.00
N LEU A 169 14.39 0.92 -7.07
CA LEU A 169 14.36 0.13 -8.31
C LEU A 169 15.76 0.05 -8.94
N HIS A 170 16.51 1.14 -9.03
CA HIS A 170 17.83 1.15 -9.63
C HIS A 170 18.82 0.25 -8.87
N SER A 171 18.76 0.23 -7.53
CA SER A 171 19.66 -0.57 -6.70
C SER A 171 19.32 -2.07 -6.66
N ARG A 172 18.06 -2.45 -6.92
CA ARG A 172 17.58 -3.83 -6.78
C ARG A 172 17.27 -4.53 -8.10
N LEU A 173 17.29 -3.81 -9.22
CA LEU A 173 17.09 -4.43 -10.53
C LEU A 173 18.29 -5.29 -10.91
N THR A 174 17.99 -6.42 -11.54
CA THR A 174 19.02 -7.27 -12.16
C THR A 174 19.70 -6.52 -13.31
N GLU A 175 20.97 -6.80 -13.58
CA GLU A 175 21.75 -6.13 -14.65
C GLU A 175 21.03 -6.17 -16.02
N LYS A 176 20.37 -7.29 -16.32
CA LYS A 176 19.56 -7.46 -17.54
C LYS A 176 18.36 -6.50 -17.58
N ALA A 177 17.74 -6.24 -16.44
CA ALA A 177 16.60 -5.33 -16.35
C ALA A 177 17.05 -3.86 -16.36
N VAL A 178 18.22 -3.55 -15.79
CA VAL A 178 18.83 -2.21 -15.83
C VAL A 178 19.12 -1.80 -17.28
N LEU A 179 19.76 -2.67 -18.07
CA LEU A 179 20.09 -2.39 -19.47
C LEU A 179 18.86 -2.12 -20.35
N ASN A 180 17.72 -2.74 -20.03
CA ASN A 180 16.47 -2.59 -20.76
C ASN A 180 15.54 -1.52 -20.16
N SER A 181 15.91 -0.95 -19.02
CA SER A 181 15.10 0.03 -18.32
C SER A 181 15.32 1.44 -18.85
N ARG A 182 14.25 2.22 -18.87
CA ARG A 182 14.29 3.64 -19.22
C ARG A 182 13.71 4.43 -18.06
N PHE A 183 14.59 5.12 -17.34
CA PHE A 183 14.28 5.97 -16.20
C PHE A 183 14.19 7.45 -16.56
#